data_AF-A0A7K0QLV4-F1
#
_entry.id   AF-A0A7K0QLV4-F1
#
_cell.length_a   1.000
_cell.length_b   1.000
_cell.length_c   1.000
_cell.angle_alpha   90.00
_cell.angle_beta   90.00
_cell.angle_gamma   90.00
#
_symmetry.space_group_name_H-M   'P 1'
#
loop_
_entity.id
_entity.type
_entity.pdbx_description
1 polymer ?
#
loop_
_entity_poly.entity_id
_entity_poly.type
_entity_poly.pdbx_seq_one_letter_code
_entity_poly.pdbx_strand_id
1 'polypeptide(L)' 'MSITAPNDIETEERTREAWERYAEDLRDRTGAAYVEAEAEAWDRLQVELADIAAEQAELVGAGADGA' A
#
# COMPACT_ATOMS: atom_id res chain seq x y z
N MET A 1 -5.63 19.37 16.02
CA MET A 1 -4.27 18.89 15.70
C MET A 1 -4.30 17.41 16.01
N SER A 2 -4.50 16.56 14.99
CA SER A 2 -4.54 15.12 15.19
C SER A 2 -3.13 14.65 15.52
N ILE A 3 -2.99 13.93 16.62
CA ILE A 3 -1.77 13.24 16.99
C ILE A 3 -1.82 11.95 16.18
N THR A 4 -1.23 11.97 14.98
CA THR A 4 -1.05 10.77 14.15
C THR A 4 -0.23 9.77 14.95
N ALA A 5 -0.71 8.53 15.12
CA ALA A 5 0.02 7.53 15.86
C ALA A 5 1.27 7.12 15.03
N PRO A 6 2.37 6.69 15.67
CA PRO A 6 3.56 6.27 14.94
C PRO A 6 3.29 5.15 13.91
N ASN A 7 2.24 4.35 14.11
CA ASN A 7 1.80 3.31 13.17
C ASN A 7 1.12 3.83 11.90
N ASP A 8 0.39 4.94 12.01
CA ASP A 8 -0.19 5.58 10.84
C ASP A 8 0.92 6.05 9.90
N ILE A 9 2.01 6.61 10.45
CA ILE A 9 3.17 7.07 9.66
C ILE A 9 3.85 5.90 8.95
N GLU A 10 4.11 4.77 9.64
CA GLU A 10 4.73 3.59 9.04
C GLU A 10 3.86 3.00 7.92
N THR A 11 2.55 2.92 8.14
CA THR A 11 1.58 2.46 7.14
C THR A 11 1.55 3.39 5.92
N GLU A 12 1.58 4.71 6.14
CA GLU A 12 1.61 5.71 5.08
C GLU A 12 2.91 5.61 4.24
N GLU A 13 4.06 5.38 4.88
CA GLU A 13 5.33 5.15 4.19
C GLU A 13 5.30 3.86 3.36
N ARG A 14 4.85 2.74 3.93
CA ARG A 14 4.70 1.47 3.19
C ARG A 14 3.73 1.59 2.02
N THR A 15 2.61 2.30 2.20
CA THR A 15 1.64 2.57 1.14
C THR A 15 2.32 3.33 0.00
N ARG A 16 3.08 4.37 0.34
CA ARG A 16 3.82 5.17 -0.63
C ARG A 16 4.85 4.33 -1.39
N GLU A 17 5.63 3.50 -0.69
CA GLU A 17 6.63 2.62 -1.30
C GLU A 17 5.99 1.63 -2.29
N ALA A 18 4.82 1.06 -1.97
CA ALA A 18 4.09 0.17 -2.87
C ALA A 18 3.70 0.87 -4.19
N TRP A 19 3.25 2.13 -4.10
CA TRP A 19 2.94 2.95 -5.27
C TRP A 19 4.18 3.36 -6.06
N GLU A 20 5.30 3.67 -5.40
CA GLU A 20 6.57 3.97 -6.07
C GLU A 20 7.05 2.76 -6.86
N ARG A 21 7.02 1.56 -6.27
CA ARG A 21 7.38 0.31 -6.96
C ARG A 21 6.48 0.02 -8.15
N TYR A 22 5.16 0.22 -8.02
CA TYR A 22 4.23 0.09 -9.14
C TYR A 22 4.60 1.04 -10.30
N ALA A 23 4.90 2.31 -10.00
CA ALA A 23 5.27 3.27 -11.01
C ALA A 23 6.63 2.95 -11.66
N GLU A 24 7.60 2.48 -10.88
CA GLU A 24 8.91 2.06 -11.39
C GLU A 24 8.83 0.86 -12.33
N ASP A 25 8.03 -0.16 -11.99
CA ASP A 25 7.86 -1.37 -12.82
C ASP A 25 7.29 -1.05 -14.22
N LEU A 26 6.54 0.04 -14.34
CA LEU A 26 5.89 0.46 -15.59
C LEU A 26 6.65 1.55 -16.36
N ARG A 27 7.56 2.27 -15.70
CA ARG A 27 8.20 3.50 -16.22
C ARG A 27 8.83 3.33 -17.61
N ASP A 28 9.51 2.22 -17.83
CA ASP A 28 10.23 1.94 -19.07
C ASP A 28 9.45 1.03 -20.03
N ARG A 29 8.21 0.68 -19.70
CA ARG A 29 7.35 -0.22 -20.49
C ARG A 29 6.45 0.60 -21.42
N THR A 30 6.26 0.10 -22.64
CA THR A 30 5.38 0.72 -23.63
C THR A 30 4.63 -0.33 -24.45
N GLY A 31 3.49 0.07 -25.05
CA GLY A 31 2.71 -0.80 -25.94
C GLY A 31 2.15 -2.04 -25.23
N ALA A 32 2.16 -3.18 -25.91
CA ALA A 32 1.64 -4.43 -25.35
C ALA A 32 2.36 -4.85 -24.05
N ALA A 33 3.68 -4.65 -23.99
CA ALA A 33 4.48 -4.96 -22.81
C ALA A 33 4.14 -4.07 -21.59
N TYR A 34 3.60 -2.86 -21.82
CA TYR A 34 3.05 -2.05 -20.74
C TYR A 34 1.74 -2.64 -20.22
N VAL A 35 0.82 -3.02 -21.12
CA VAL A 35 -0.50 -3.54 -20.74
C VAL A 35 -0.38 -4.84 -19.94
N GLU A 36 0.49 -5.75 -20.37
CA GLU A 36 0.74 -7.00 -19.66
C GLU A 36 1.36 -6.74 -18.27
N ALA A 37 2.42 -5.92 -18.21
CA ALA A 37 3.09 -5.60 -16.96
C ALA A 37 2.20 -4.78 -16.00
N GLU A 38 1.34 -3.90 -16.52
CA GLU A 38 0.39 -3.11 -15.73
C GLU A 38 -0.59 -4.01 -15.01
N ALA A 39 -1.16 -5.02 -15.69
CA ALA A 39 -2.08 -5.95 -15.06
C ALA A 39 -1.42 -6.71 -13.89
N GLU A 40 -0.20 -7.21 -14.09
CA GLU A 40 0.56 -7.93 -13.07
C GLU A 40 1.03 -7.02 -11.92
N ALA A 41 1.46 -5.80 -12.23
CA ALA A 41 1.87 -4.82 -11.22
C ALA A 41 0.67 -4.30 -10.42
N TRP A 42 -0.48 -4.14 -11.07
CA TRP A 42 -1.71 -3.70 -10.43
C TRP A 42 -2.24 -4.73 -9.44
N ASP A 43 -2.27 -6.02 -9.81
CA ASP A 43 -2.69 -7.09 -8.90
C ASP A 43 -1.82 -7.13 -7.64
N ARG A 44 -0.49 -7.06 -7.81
CA ARG A 44 0.47 -6.99 -6.69
C ARG A 44 0.23 -5.78 -5.81
N LEU A 45 0.02 -4.59 -6.40
CA LEU A 45 -0.28 -3.38 -5.64
C LEU A 45 -1.56 -3.54 -4.81
N GLN A 46 -2.62 -4.10 -5.39
CA GLN A 46 -3.88 -4.30 -4.64
C GLN A 46 -3.70 -5.25 -3.45
N VAL A 47 -2.92 -6.32 -3.62
CA VAL A 47 -2.61 -7.25 -2.52
C VAL A 47 -1.84 -6.55 -1.40
N GLU A 48 -0.79 -5.79 -1.73
CA GLU A 48 0.01 -5.07 -0.74
C GLU A 48 -0.82 -4.00 0.00
N LEU A 49 -1.66 -3.25 -0.72
CA LEU A 49 -2.53 -2.25 -0.10
C LEU A 49 -3.60 -2.89 0.81
N ALA A 50 -4.10 -4.08 0.44
CA ALA A 50 -5.05 -4.81 1.27
C ALA A 50 -4.41 -5.32 2.57
N ASP A 51 -3.16 -5.80 2.51
CA ASP A 51 -2.38 -6.23 3.67
C ASP A 51 -2.14 -5.06 4.64
N ILE A 52 -1.66 -3.93 4.10
CA ILE A 52 -1.45 -2.70 4.85
C ILE A 52 -2.75 -2.20 5.51
N ALA A 53 -3.87 -2.26 4.80
CA ALA A 53 -5.17 -1.88 5.34
C ALA A 53 -5.67 -2.84 6.43
N ALA A 54 -5.38 -4.13 6.33
CA ALA A 54 -5.71 -5.12 7.35
C ALA A 54 -4.91 -4.87 8.64
N GLU A 55 -3.60 -4.62 8.52
CA GLU A 55 -2.71 -4.29 9.64
C GLU A 55 -3.21 -3.05 10.39
N GLN A 56 -3.56 -1.97 9.67
CA GLN A 56 -4.18 -0.78 10.26
C GLN A 56 -5.47 -1.10 11.03
N ALA A 57 -6.33 -1.94 10.46
CA ALA A 57 -7.59 -2.31 11.10
C ALA A 57 -7.36 -3.12 12.40
N GLU A 58 -6.38 -4.02 12.42
CA GLU A 58 -6.01 -4.77 13.63
C GLU A 58 -5.49 -3.85 14.74
N LEU A 59 -4.70 -2.85 14.38
CA LEU A 59 -4.13 -1.88 15.32
C LEU A 59 -5.20 -0.95 15.92
N VAL A 60 -6.14 -0.48 15.09
CA VAL A 60 -7.28 0.33 15.55
C VAL A 60 -8.22 -0.50 16.44
N GLY A 61 -8.47 -1.77 16.09
CA GLY A 61 -9.27 -2.69 16.89
C GLY A 61 -8.65 -2.98 18.26
N ALA A 62 -7.35 -3.28 18.30
CA ALA A 62 -6.63 -3.54 19.55
C ALA A 62 -6.59 -2.33 20.49
N GLY A 63 -6.59 -1.10 19.94
CA GLY A 63 -6.68 0.14 20.72
C GLY A 63 -8.06 0.40 21.33
N ALA A 64 -9.13 -0.17 20.77
CA ALA A 64 -10.51 0.05 21.21
C ALA A 64 -10.95 -0.92 22.32
N ASP A 65 -10.41 -2.13 22.37
CA ASP A 65 -10.73 -3.17 23.37
C ASP A 65 -9.97 -3.03 24.70
N GLY A 66 -9.09 -2.03 24.83
CA GLY A 66 -8.23 -1.82 26.00
C GLY A 66 -8.59 -0.64 26.92
N ALA A 67 -9.69 0.08 26.67
CA ALA A 67 -10.07 1.32 27.38
C ALA A 67 -11.29 1.16 28.31
#